data_AF-A0A9P5BU08-F1
#
_entry.id   AF-A0A9P5BU08-F1
#
_cell.length_a   1.000
_cell.length_b   1.000
_cell.length_c   1.000
_cell.angle_alpha   90.00
_cell.angle_beta   90.00
_cell.angle_gamma   90.00
#
_symmetry.space_group_name_H-M   'P 1'
#
loop_
_entity.id
_entity.type
_entity.pdbx_description
1 polymer ?
#
loop_
_entity_poly.entity_id
_entity_poly.type
_entity_poly.pdbx_seq_one_letter_code
_entity_poly.pdbx_strand_id
1 'polypeptide(L)'
;MAMTFIAVVLTSNMYVNPIGLETIAWKFYFVYIVILVIECVTIYFLFPETRGPTLEEIAHIFDGENTCIGNSELTKIDTNTSD
;
A
#
# COMPACT_ATOMS: atom_id res chain seq x y z
N MET A 1 2.49 1.63 9.15
CA MET A 1 1.88 2.87 8.59
C MET A 1 0.68 2.56 7.69
N ALA A 2 0.83 1.72 6.65
CA ALA A 2 -0.30 1.32 5.79
C ALA A 2 -1.35 0.46 6.53
N MET A 3 -0.90 -0.50 7.34
CA MET A 3 -1.81 -1.39 8.10
C MET A 3 -2.71 -0.62 9.08
N THR A 4 -2.15 0.38 9.76
CA THR A 4 -2.90 1.24 10.70
C THR A 4 -3.89 2.16 9.98
N PHE A 5 -3.56 2.62 8.77
CA PHE A 5 -4.45 3.43 7.95
C PHE A 5 -5.70 2.65 7.51
N ILE A 6 -5.49 1.43 7.00
CA ILE A 6 -6.59 0.55 6.57
C ILE A 6 -7.53 0.22 7.73
N ALA A 7 -6.99 -0.09 8.91
CA ALA A 7 -7.80 -0.41 10.09
C ALA A 7 -8.73 0.74 10.51
N VAL A 8 -8.25 2.00 10.44
CA VAL A 8 -9.05 3.19 10.76
C VAL A 8 -10.18 3.39 9.74
N VAL A 9 -9.90 3.19 8.45
CA VAL A 9 -10.91 3.31 7.38
C VAL A 9 -12.01 2.28 7.56
N LEU A 10 -11.65 1.02 7.77
CA LEU A 10 -12.61 -0.08 7.95
C LEU A 10 -13.49 0.11 9.19
N THR A 11 -12.87 0.49 10.31
CA THR A 11 -13.57 0.76 11.56
C THR A 11 -14.57 1.91 11.39
N SER A 12 -14.15 2.99 10.75
CA SER A 12 -15.02 4.14 10.46
C SER A 12 -16.21 3.73 9.59
N ASN A 13 -16.00 2.91 8.55
CA ASN A 13 -17.06 2.50 7.65
C ASN A 13 -18.16 1.69 8.36
N MET A 14 -17.77 0.82 9.31
CA MET A 14 -18.73 -0.02 10.04
C MET A 14 -19.54 0.74 11.09
N TYR A 15 -18.95 1.73 11.76
CA TYR A 15 -19.63 2.47 12.83
C TYR A 15 -20.29 3.77 12.36
N VAL A 16 -19.69 4.49 11.41
CA VAL A 16 -20.16 5.83 10.98
C VAL A 16 -21.33 5.72 10.01
N ASN A 17 -21.34 4.74 9.10
CA ASN A 17 -22.44 4.57 8.13
C ASN A 17 -23.82 4.37 8.78
N PRO A 18 -24.01 3.46 9.77
CA PRO A 18 -25.33 3.30 10.39
C PRO A 18 -25.77 4.55 11.16
N ILE A 19 -24.85 5.17 11.92
CA ILE A 19 -25.14 6.38 12.72
C ILE A 19 -25.47 7.58 11.82
N GLY A 20 -24.75 7.73 10.72
CA GLY A 20 -24.95 8.81 9.75
C GLY A 20 -26.28 8.69 9.00
N LEU A 21 -26.65 7.47 8.61
CA LEU A 21 -27.94 7.21 7.97
C LEU A 21 -29.12 7.40 8.94
N GLU A 22 -28.96 7.07 10.22
CA GLU A 22 -30.01 7.25 11.23
C GLU A 22 -30.24 8.75 11.57
N THR A 23 -29.17 9.54 11.66
CA THR A 23 -29.24 10.94 12.11
C THR A 23 -29.53 11.95 11.00
N ILE A 24 -28.93 11.74 9.83
CA ILE A 24 -28.90 12.73 8.74
C ILE A 24 -29.64 12.22 7.49
N ALA A 25 -30.00 10.93 7.48
CA ALA A 25 -30.77 10.26 6.42
C ALA A 25 -30.16 10.53 5.02
N TRP A 26 -30.98 11.00 4.08
CA TRP A 26 -30.58 11.23 2.69
C TRP A 26 -29.44 12.26 2.54
N LYS A 27 -29.24 13.16 3.51
CA LYS A 27 -28.16 14.15 3.43
C LYS A 27 -26.78 13.53 3.69
N PHE A 28 -26.73 12.31 4.24
CA PHE A 28 -25.49 11.57 4.49
C PHE A 28 -24.77 11.22 3.18
N TYR A 29 -25.49 11.08 2.06
CA TYR A 29 -24.89 10.81 0.76
C TYR A 29 -23.90 11.91 0.33
N PHE A 30 -24.14 13.18 0.67
CA PHE A 30 -23.18 14.26 0.35
C PHE A 30 -21.91 14.16 1.17
N VAL A 31 -22.01 13.82 2.45
CA VAL A 31 -20.85 13.59 3.32
C VAL A 31 -20.02 12.41 2.79
N TYR A 32 -20.69 11.35 2.35
CA TYR A 32 -20.04 10.17 1.78
C TYR A 32 -19.27 10.49 0.50
N ILE A 33 -19.82 11.33 -0.38
CA ILE A 33 -19.11 11.80 -1.58
C ILE A 33 -17.83 12.55 -1.22
N VAL A 34 -17.86 13.43 -0.20
CA VAL A 34 -16.67 14.16 0.24
C VAL A 34 -15.59 13.21 0.78
N ILE A 35 -15.98 12.19 1.57
CA ILE A 35 -15.06 11.15 2.07
C ILE A 35 -14.40 10.41 0.90
N LEU A 36 -15.17 10.00 -0.12
CA LEU A 36 -14.65 9.31 -1.30
C LEU A 36 -13.63 10.16 -2.07
N VAL A 37 -13.88 11.47 -2.20
CA VAL A 37 -12.91 12.38 -2.85
C VAL A 37 -11.60 12.44 -2.06
N ILE A 38 -11.66 12.51 -0.72
CA ILE A 38 -10.46 12.49 0.13
C ILE A 38 -9.70 11.17 -0.02
N GLU A 39 -10.42 10.05 -0.08
CA GLU A 39 -9.82 8.73 -0.33
C GLU A 39 -9.13 8.67 -1.69
N CYS A 40 -9.77 9.14 -2.75
CA CYS A 40 -9.16 9.22 -4.09
C CYS A 40 -7.90 10.09 -4.11
N VAL A 41 -7.92 11.25 -3.44
CA VAL A 41 -6.73 12.12 -3.31
C VAL A 41 -5.62 11.40 -2.56
N THR A 42 -5.97 10.72 -1.47
CA THR A 42 -4.99 9.96 -0.67
C THR A 42 -4.36 8.85 -1.50
N ILE A 43 -5.15 8.09 -2.24
CA ILE A 43 -4.66 7.03 -3.13
C ILE A 43 -3.73 7.62 -4.19
N TYR A 44 -4.12 8.71 -4.84
CA TYR A 44 -3.33 9.36 -5.88
C TYR A 44 -1.93 9.79 -5.40
N PHE A 45 -1.81 10.30 -4.17
CA PHE A 45 -0.53 10.80 -3.65
C PHE A 45 0.29 9.77 -2.86
N LEU A 46 -0.34 8.86 -2.13
CA LEU A 46 0.36 7.91 -1.25
C LEU A 46 0.61 6.55 -1.91
N PHE A 47 -0.18 6.17 -2.92
CA PHE A 47 -0.05 4.87 -3.57
C PHE A 47 0.54 5.05 -4.97
N PRO A 48 1.80 4.64 -5.20
CA PRO A 48 2.36 4.64 -6.54
C PRO A 48 1.58 3.66 -7.44
N GLU A 49 1.50 3.99 -8.73
CA GLU A 49 0.80 3.18 -9.72
C GLU A 49 1.38 1.75 -9.75
N THR A 50 0.56 0.76 -9.41
CA THR A 50 0.93 -0.67 -9.42
C THR A 50 0.81 -1.31 -10.81
N ARG A 51 0.47 -0.53 -11.84
CA ARG A 51 0.13 -1.04 -13.17
C ARG A 51 1.34 -0.96 -14.11
N GLY A 52 1.98 -2.10 -14.38
CA GLY A 52 3.05 -2.20 -15.39
C GLY A 52 4.19 -3.16 -15.06
N PRO A 53 4.80 -3.13 -13.87
CA PRO A 53 5.95 -3.97 -13.55
C PRO A 53 5.55 -5.36 -13.04
N THR A 54 6.39 -6.36 -13.29
CA THR A 54 6.22 -7.68 -12.65
C THR A 54 6.45 -7.56 -11.14
N LEU A 55 5.91 -8.49 -10.33
CA LEU A 55 6.08 -8.44 -8.87
C LEU A 55 7.57 -8.34 -8.43
N GLU A 56 8.50 -8.83 -9.26
CA GLU A 56 9.95 -8.73 -9.03
C GLU A 56 10.52 -7.32 -9.24
N GLU A 57 10.04 -6.56 -10.23
CA GLU A 57 10.50 -5.18 -10.46
C GLU A 57 10.02 -4.23 -9.36
N ILE A 58 8.80 -4.45 -8.84
CA ILE A 58 8.28 -3.69 -7.70
C ILE A 58 9.09 -3.97 -6.43
N ALA A 59 9.50 -5.23 -6.21
CA ALA A 59 10.37 -5.60 -5.09
C ALA A 59 11.75 -4.91 -5.20
N HIS A 60 12.33 -4.84 -6.40
CA HIS A 60 13.60 -4.15 -6.63
C HIS A 60 13.50 -2.62 -6.42
N ILE A 61 12.35 -2.01 -6.73
CA ILE A 61 12.08 -0.59 -6.45
C ILE A 61 11.86 -0.35 -4.95
N PHE A 62 11.25 -1.31 -4.23
CA PHE A 62 10.98 -1.22 -2.79
C PHE A 62 12.20 -1.55 -1.92
N ASP A 63 13.13 -2.39 -2.37
CA ASP A 63 14.38 -2.71 -1.65
C ASP A 63 15.41 -1.57 -1.69
N GLY A 64 15.32 -0.65 -2.66
CA GLY A 64 16.18 0.53 -2.77
C GLY A 64 17.67 0.23 -2.98
N GLU A 65 18.45 1.24 -3.35
CA GLU A 65 19.91 1.18 -3.53
C GLU A 65 20.67 1.04 -2.19
N ASN A 66 20.19 0.21 -1.28
CA ASN A 66 20.78 -0.03 0.04
C ASN A 66 20.87 -1.51 0.41
N THR A 67 20.78 -2.42 -0.55
CA THR A 67 21.26 -3.80 -0.38
C THR A 67 22.69 -3.93 -0.92
N CYS A 68 23.63 -3.26 -0.25
CA CYS A 68 24.93 -3.88 -0.13
C CYS A 68 24.75 -5.13 0.77
N ILE A 69 25.21 -6.28 0.29
CA ILE A 69 25.32 -7.59 0.97
C ILE A 69 24.04 -8.47 0.83
N GLY A 70 24.06 -9.63 0.16
CA GLY A 70 25.20 -10.36 -0.39
C GLY A 70 24.75 -11.55 -1.23
N ASN A 71 24.95 -11.44 -2.55
CA ASN A 71 24.97 -12.59 -3.46
C ASN A 71 26.39 -12.83 -4.00
N SER A 72 27.39 -12.12 -3.46
CA SER A 72 28.79 -12.18 -3.89
C SER A 72 29.60 -13.33 -3.28
N GLU A 73 29.00 -14.17 -2.44
CA GLU A 73 29.63 -15.34 -1.82
C GLU A 73 29.32 -16.68 -2.51
N LEU A 74 28.24 -16.80 -3.31
CA LEU A 74 27.91 -18.07 -3.97
C LEU A 74 28.60 -18.30 -5.32
N THR A 75 29.32 -17.30 -5.86
CA THR A 75 30.03 -17.41 -7.16
C THR A 75 31.56 -17.48 -7.01
N LYS A 76 32.08 -17.50 -5.77
CA LYS A 76 33.53 -17.64 -5.53
C LYS A 76 33.94 -19.00 -4.95
N ILE A 77 32.98 -19.84 -4.56
CA ILE A 77 33.26 -21.16 -3.97
C ILE A 77 33.32 -22.25 -5.05
N ASP A 78 32.75 -22.02 -6.23
CA ASP A 78 32.65 -22.98 -7.33
C ASP A 78 33.73 -22.86 -8.41
N THR A 79 34.57 -21.80 -8.41
CA THR A 79 35.61 -21.61 -9.43
C THR A 79 37.05 -21.88 -8.99
N ASN A 80 37.28 -22.29 -7.73
CA ASN A 80 38.63 -22.61 -7.26
C ASN A 80 38.65 -23.69 -6.18
N THR A 81 38.30 -24.93 -6.55
CA THR A 81 38.94 -26.19 -6.08
C THR A 81 38.42 -27.28 -7.01
N SER A 82 38.81 -27.18 -8.28
CA SER A 82 38.98 -28.34 -9.16
C SER A 82 40.48 -28.59 -9.22
N ASP A 83 40.97 -29.27 -8.19
CA ASP A 83 42.18 -30.09 -8.16
C ASP A 83 41.85 -31.34 -7.33
#